data_AF-M4V8M8-F1
#
_entry.id   AF-M4V8M8-F1
#
_cell.length_a   1.000
_cell.length_b   1.000
_cell.length_c   1.000
_cell.angle_alpha   90.00
_cell.angle_beta   90.00
_cell.angle_gamma   90.00
#
_symmetry.space_group_name_H-M   'P 1'
#
loop_
_entity.id
_entity.type
_entity.pdbx_description
1 polymer ?
#
loop_
_entity_poly.entity_id
_entity_poly.type
_entity_poly.pdbx_seq_one_letter_code
_entity_poly.pdbx_strand_id
1 'polypeptide(L)'
;MNQLKSVFVLIFTLFFTLHASAEVLFEGYYKVTQFKKHIGFLVLRHEIDKQTNNFKTTSFIKLAKEGFDMTESYQAVSDPELAPLSVNYLAAGDKKTKTINVTIKNQKMTGSVVEDGKTIKVNETVPKGVFLSSALYYIMLKSKSGLKTDTKFDYSAITEEGPVVMTGTVSVDKKMVTQGTQQLLKINNRFAGSDYDNLVTTKGEVISANTPGTMIESELVKNKDEALAGIKLPAGTLEKIFGNTPAGTTNPLHAKGK
;
A
#
# COMPACT_ATOMS: atom_id res chain seq x y z
N MET A 1 0.22 43.07 -62.68
CA MET A 1 -0.96 42.56 -61.94
C MET A 1 -0.75 41.07 -61.72
N ASN A 2 -0.62 40.66 -60.45
CA ASN A 2 -0.76 39.30 -59.88
C ASN A 2 0.32 39.01 -58.82
N GLN A 3 -0.07 39.41 -57.60
CA GLN A 3 0.55 39.09 -56.33
C GLN A 3 0.46 37.57 -56.07
N LEU A 4 1.60 36.91 -55.93
CA LEU A 4 1.67 35.53 -55.47
C LEU A 4 1.48 35.52 -53.95
N LYS A 5 0.29 35.14 -53.48
CA LYS A 5 -0.04 35.06 -52.05
C LYS A 5 0.68 33.85 -51.44
N SER A 6 1.67 34.10 -50.59
CA SER A 6 2.25 33.08 -49.70
C SER A 6 1.18 32.56 -48.74
N VAL A 7 0.85 31.28 -48.86
CA VAL A 7 0.00 30.56 -47.91
C VAL A 7 0.86 30.21 -46.70
N PHE A 8 0.61 30.88 -45.58
CA PHE A 8 1.22 30.57 -44.29
C PHE A 8 0.46 29.36 -43.70
N VAL A 9 1.04 28.17 -43.79
CA VAL A 9 0.49 26.97 -43.13
C VAL A 9 0.90 27.04 -41.65
N LEU A 10 -0.02 27.49 -40.81
CA LEU A 10 0.10 27.45 -39.37
C LEU A 10 -0.12 25.99 -38.91
N ILE A 11 0.97 25.25 -38.69
CA ILE A 11 0.91 23.92 -38.04
C ILE A 11 0.62 24.15 -36.56
N PHE A 12 -0.65 23.98 -36.18
CA PHE A 12 -1.09 24.00 -34.78
C PHE A 12 -0.73 22.64 -34.16
N THR A 13 0.46 22.53 -33.57
CA THR A 13 0.84 21.35 -32.77
C THR A 13 -0.01 21.36 -31.50
N LEU A 14 -1.13 20.64 -31.51
CA LEU A 14 -1.86 20.30 -30.28
C LEU A 14 -0.92 19.45 -29.41
N PHE A 15 -0.26 20.10 -28.46
CA PHE A 15 0.27 19.42 -27.28
C PHE A 15 -0.95 18.93 -26.48
N PHE A 16 -1.45 17.75 -26.81
CA PHE A 16 -2.27 16.99 -25.87
C PHE A 16 -1.40 16.72 -24.65
N THR A 17 -1.63 17.46 -23.58
CA THR A 17 -1.18 17.05 -22.25
C THR A 17 -1.96 15.78 -21.91
N LEU A 18 -1.39 14.63 -22.30
CA LEU A 18 -1.74 13.36 -21.70
C LEU A 18 -1.55 13.56 -20.20
N HIS A 19 -2.66 13.74 -19.49
CA HIS A 19 -2.68 13.68 -18.04
C HIS A 19 -2.22 12.26 -17.71
N ALA A 20 -0.93 12.13 -17.47
CA ALA A 20 -0.29 10.88 -17.17
C ALA A 20 -0.77 10.44 -15.78
N SER A 21 -1.92 9.75 -15.75
CA SER A 21 -2.43 9.10 -14.55
C SER A 21 -1.40 8.09 -14.06
N ALA A 22 -1.21 7.96 -12.74
CA ALA A 22 -0.28 7.00 -12.16
C ALA A 22 -0.49 5.57 -12.74
N GLU A 23 0.59 4.81 -12.88
CA GLU A 23 0.47 3.39 -13.25
C GLU A 23 0.10 2.59 -12.01
N VAL A 24 -1.15 2.15 -11.93
CA VAL A 24 -1.61 1.28 -10.85
C VAL A 24 -1.03 -0.12 -11.08
N LEU A 25 -0.17 -0.56 -10.17
CA LEU A 25 0.41 -1.92 -10.18
C LEU A 25 -0.57 -2.90 -9.54
N PHE A 26 -1.23 -2.46 -8.46
CA PHE A 26 -2.19 -3.24 -7.72
C PHE A 26 -3.23 -2.32 -7.09
N GLU A 27 -4.50 -2.71 -7.12
CA GLU A 27 -5.59 -2.06 -6.41
C GLU A 27 -6.66 -3.07 -6.04
N GLY A 28 -7.00 -3.13 -4.75
CA GLY A 28 -7.95 -4.12 -4.22
C GLY A 28 -8.75 -3.64 -3.03
N TYR A 29 -9.97 -4.17 -2.92
CA TYR A 29 -10.79 -4.09 -1.72
C TYR A 29 -10.70 -5.40 -0.96
N TYR A 30 -10.54 -5.30 0.35
CA TYR A 30 -10.41 -6.42 1.27
C TYR A 30 -11.55 -6.40 2.26
N LYS A 31 -12.14 -7.58 2.49
CA LYS A 31 -13.01 -7.83 3.63
C LYS A 31 -12.14 -8.06 4.86
N VAL A 32 -12.41 -7.33 5.94
CA VAL A 32 -11.69 -7.50 7.21
C VAL A 32 -12.59 -8.24 8.20
N THR A 33 -12.08 -9.33 8.74
CA THR A 33 -12.78 -10.16 9.72
C THR A 33 -11.98 -10.31 11.00
N GLN A 34 -12.66 -10.52 12.11
CA GLN A 34 -12.06 -10.99 13.36
C GLN A 34 -12.89 -12.16 13.89
N PHE A 35 -12.23 -13.26 14.26
CA PHE A 35 -12.92 -14.51 14.63
C PHE A 35 -13.98 -14.92 13.59
N LYS A 36 -13.65 -14.75 12.30
CA LYS A 36 -14.51 -15.01 11.13
C LYS A 36 -15.78 -14.15 11.02
N LYS A 37 -15.95 -13.15 11.88
CA LYS A 37 -17.00 -12.14 11.76
C LYS A 37 -16.50 -10.93 10.99
N HIS A 38 -17.31 -10.40 10.08
CA HIS A 38 -16.98 -9.20 9.32
C HIS A 38 -16.98 -7.97 10.24
N ILE A 39 -15.82 -7.33 10.40
CA ILE A 39 -15.64 -6.14 11.23
C ILE A 39 -15.38 -4.85 10.43
N GLY A 40 -14.91 -4.95 9.19
CA GLY A 40 -14.59 -3.79 8.38
C GLY A 40 -14.13 -4.11 6.96
N PHE A 41 -13.57 -3.09 6.31
CA PHE A 41 -12.93 -3.22 5.02
C PHE A 41 -11.58 -2.49 4.97
N LEU A 42 -10.71 -2.93 4.07
CA LEU A 42 -9.45 -2.30 3.72
C LEU A 42 -9.44 -2.02 2.20
N VAL A 43 -8.91 -0.88 1.80
CA VAL A 43 -8.57 -0.57 0.40
C VAL A 43 -7.07 -0.39 0.33
N LEU A 44 -6.42 -1.03 -0.63
CA LEU A 44 -4.98 -0.96 -0.84
C LEU A 44 -4.69 -0.65 -2.31
N ARG A 45 -3.78 0.29 -2.55
CA ARG A 45 -3.23 0.60 -3.87
C ARG A 45 -1.72 0.68 -3.81
N HIS A 46 -1.07 0.03 -4.78
CA HIS A 46 0.32 0.25 -5.13
C HIS A 46 0.39 0.85 -6.53
N GLU A 47 1.14 1.93 -6.70
CA GLU A 47 1.24 2.63 -7.97
C GLU A 47 2.64 3.22 -8.19
N ILE A 48 3.00 3.41 -9.46
CA ILE A 48 4.18 4.18 -9.87
C ILE A 48 3.72 5.55 -10.35
N ASP A 49 4.29 6.59 -9.75
CA ASP A 49 4.12 7.96 -10.21
C ASP A 49 4.83 8.16 -11.55
N LYS A 50 4.12 8.48 -12.63
CA LYS A 50 4.71 8.57 -13.98
C LYS A 50 5.71 9.71 -14.17
N GLN A 51 5.68 10.74 -13.31
CA GLN A 51 6.59 11.88 -13.43
C GLN A 51 7.90 11.62 -12.70
N THR A 52 7.82 11.02 -11.52
CA THR A 52 8.97 10.81 -10.63
C THR A 52 9.50 9.37 -10.63
N ASN A 53 8.74 8.43 -11.19
CA ASN A 53 8.92 6.97 -11.07
C ASN A 53 8.92 6.47 -9.61
N ASN A 54 8.46 7.29 -8.67
CA ASN A 54 8.38 6.92 -7.27
C ASN A 54 7.30 5.85 -7.07
N PHE A 55 7.61 4.87 -6.24
CA PHE A 55 6.66 3.86 -5.79
C PHE A 55 5.81 4.43 -4.65
N LYS A 56 4.49 4.31 -4.78
CA LYS A 56 3.52 4.78 -3.79
C LYS A 56 2.71 3.60 -3.27
N THR A 57 2.55 3.54 -1.96
CA THR A 57 1.57 2.68 -1.30
C THR A 57 0.56 3.54 -0.58
N THR A 58 -0.72 3.31 -0.86
CA THR A 58 -1.83 3.99 -0.21
C THR A 58 -2.81 2.96 0.31
N SER A 59 -3.17 3.04 1.60
CA SER A 59 -4.19 2.20 2.19
C SER A 59 -5.19 2.99 3.02
N PHE A 60 -6.39 2.43 3.13
CA PHE A 60 -7.46 2.95 3.98
C PHE A 60 -8.22 1.81 4.62
N ILE A 61 -8.36 1.82 5.94
CA ILE A 61 -9.10 0.83 6.72
C ILE A 61 -10.29 1.52 7.39
N LYS A 62 -11.45 0.87 7.36
CA LYS A 62 -12.60 1.24 8.18
C LYS A 62 -13.15 0.00 8.87
N LEU A 63 -13.01 -0.04 10.19
CA LEU A 63 -13.70 -0.99 11.07
C LEU A 63 -14.92 -0.28 11.66
N ALA A 64 -16.11 -0.87 11.48
CA ALA A 64 -17.38 -0.21 11.77
C ALA A 64 -18.50 -1.17 12.19
N LYS A 65 -18.15 -2.41 12.56
CA LYS A 65 -19.08 -3.48 12.96
C LYS A 65 -18.58 -4.15 14.23
N GLU A 66 -19.44 -4.93 14.88
CA GLU A 66 -19.10 -5.70 16.09
C GLU A 66 -18.43 -4.87 17.20
N GLY A 67 -18.85 -3.61 17.37
CA GLY A 67 -18.31 -2.70 18.39
C GLY A 67 -17.00 -2.00 18.03
N PHE A 68 -16.49 -2.20 16.81
CA PHE A 68 -15.37 -1.41 16.29
C PHE A 68 -15.85 -0.08 15.71
N ASP A 69 -15.16 1.01 16.07
CA ASP A 69 -15.15 2.26 15.32
C ASP A 69 -13.72 2.77 15.17
N MET A 70 -13.11 2.41 14.06
CA MET A 70 -11.73 2.76 13.77
C MET A 70 -11.56 3.06 12.29
N THR A 71 -10.83 4.12 12.00
CA THR A 71 -10.46 4.52 10.65
C THR A 71 -8.96 4.72 10.60
N GLU A 72 -8.31 4.12 9.61
CA GLU A 72 -6.88 4.33 9.37
C GLU A 72 -6.64 4.70 7.91
N SER A 73 -5.65 5.53 7.67
CA SER A 73 -5.14 5.80 6.33
C SER A 73 -3.63 5.88 6.37
N TYR A 74 -2.99 5.30 5.37
CA TYR A 74 -1.54 5.30 5.22
C TYR A 74 -1.18 5.67 3.79
N GLN A 75 -0.19 6.54 3.65
CA GLN A 75 0.41 6.93 2.38
C GLN A 75 1.92 6.92 2.54
N ALA A 76 2.58 6.10 1.74
CA ALA A 76 4.03 5.93 1.73
C ALA A 76 4.58 6.18 0.34
N VAL A 77 5.71 6.87 0.28
CA VAL A 77 6.42 7.13 -0.97
C VAL A 77 7.84 6.64 -0.82
N SER A 78 8.29 5.85 -1.80
CA SER A 78 9.67 5.43 -1.97
C SER A 78 10.19 5.83 -3.34
N ASP A 79 11.51 5.97 -3.48
CA ASP A 79 12.14 6.21 -4.77
C ASP A 79 12.07 4.94 -5.67
N PRO A 80 12.54 4.98 -6.93
CA PRO A 80 12.56 3.81 -7.80
C PRO A 80 13.40 2.62 -7.26
N GLU A 81 14.34 2.93 -6.35
CA GLU A 81 15.14 1.92 -5.64
C GLU A 81 14.47 1.40 -4.37
N LEU A 82 13.24 1.85 -4.09
CA LEU A 82 12.45 1.56 -2.90
C LEU A 82 13.08 2.11 -1.61
N ALA A 83 13.98 3.09 -1.72
CA ALA A 83 14.45 3.85 -0.57
C ALA A 83 13.33 4.78 -0.07
N PRO A 84 13.16 4.95 1.25
CA PRO A 84 12.04 5.66 1.83
C PRO A 84 12.16 7.16 1.56
N LEU A 85 11.05 7.81 1.16
CA LEU A 85 10.97 9.25 0.94
C LEU A 85 9.99 9.93 1.90
N SER A 86 8.82 9.34 2.15
CA SER A 86 7.86 9.90 3.09
C SER A 86 6.85 8.88 3.62
N VAL A 87 6.29 9.19 4.78
CA VAL A 87 5.15 8.48 5.38
C VAL A 87 4.16 9.51 5.91
N ASN A 88 2.91 9.34 5.53
CA ASN A 88 1.75 9.97 6.16
C ASN A 88 0.85 8.86 6.70
N TYR A 89 0.50 8.96 7.96
CA TYR A 89 -0.39 8.02 8.64
C TYR A 89 -1.41 8.80 9.44
N LEU A 90 -2.63 8.28 9.48
CA LEU A 90 -3.68 8.73 10.37
C LEU A 90 -4.42 7.51 10.88
N ALA A 91 -4.61 7.45 12.19
CA ALA A 91 -5.55 6.56 12.85
C ALA A 91 -6.50 7.38 13.73
N ALA A 92 -7.78 7.05 13.68
CA ALA A 92 -8.82 7.68 14.48
C ALA A 92 -9.84 6.63 14.93
N GLY A 93 -10.17 6.61 16.21
CA GLY A 93 -11.24 5.78 16.78
C GLY A 93 -11.86 6.43 18.02
N ASP A 94 -12.59 5.65 18.82
CA ASP A 94 -13.50 6.02 19.93
C ASP A 94 -13.05 7.09 20.97
N LYS A 95 -11.81 7.58 20.90
CA LYS A 95 -11.29 8.79 21.57
C LYS A 95 -9.83 9.10 21.26
N LYS A 96 -9.17 8.24 20.47
CA LYS A 96 -7.74 8.36 20.19
C LYS A 96 -7.51 8.77 18.76
N THR A 97 -6.55 9.66 18.57
CA THR A 97 -6.07 10.03 17.24
C THR A 97 -4.56 9.96 17.21
N LYS A 98 -4.04 9.39 16.15
CA LYS A 98 -2.61 9.36 15.87
C LYS A 98 -2.38 9.84 14.46
N THR A 99 -1.49 10.79 14.28
CA THR A 99 -1.00 11.19 12.96
C THR A 99 0.51 11.09 12.93
N ILE A 100 1.04 10.65 11.79
CA ILE A 100 2.48 10.64 11.52
C ILE A 100 2.65 11.38 10.21
N ASN A 101 3.55 12.35 10.19
CA ASN A 101 3.96 13.04 8.98
C ASN A 101 5.48 13.15 9.04
N VAL A 102 6.16 12.33 8.24
CA VAL A 102 7.62 12.31 8.18
C VAL A 102 8.11 12.28 6.75
N THR A 103 9.25 12.91 6.54
CA THR A 103 10.02 12.89 5.29
C THR A 103 11.40 12.37 5.57
N ILE A 104 11.97 11.66 4.61
CA ILE A 104 13.30 11.08 4.69
C ILE A 104 14.12 11.69 3.56
N LYS A 105 15.22 12.35 3.92
CA LYS A 105 16.17 12.93 2.97
C LYS A 105 17.58 12.74 3.50
N ASN A 106 18.51 12.30 2.63
CA ASN A 106 19.91 12.10 2.99
C ASN A 106 20.08 11.25 4.28
N GLN A 107 19.36 10.13 4.38
CA GLN A 107 19.37 9.24 5.55
C GLN A 107 18.90 9.89 6.86
N LYS A 108 18.16 11.00 6.78
CA LYS A 108 17.60 11.67 7.95
C LYS A 108 16.08 11.73 7.83
N MET A 109 15.41 11.18 8.82
CA MET A 109 13.96 11.21 8.94
C MET A 109 13.55 12.35 9.87
N THR A 110 12.74 13.25 9.33
CA THR A 110 12.28 14.44 10.06
C THR A 110 10.78 14.60 9.93
N GLY A 111 10.12 15.06 10.99
CA GLY A 111 8.70 15.33 10.97
C GLY A 111 8.09 15.30 12.37
N SER A 112 6.86 14.82 12.47
CA SER A 112 6.15 14.73 13.73
C SER A 112 5.22 13.54 13.82
N VAL A 113 5.07 13.04 15.04
CA VAL A 113 3.96 12.20 15.47
C VAL A 113 3.06 13.06 16.35
N VAL A 114 1.76 13.11 16.08
CA VAL A 114 0.78 13.69 17.00
C VAL A 114 -0.08 12.57 17.53
N GLU A 115 -0.10 12.37 18.84
CA GLU A 115 -0.89 11.33 19.50
C GLU A 115 -1.68 11.96 20.63
N ASP A 116 -3.01 11.87 20.55
CA ASP A 116 -3.95 12.43 21.53
C ASP A 116 -3.67 13.92 21.86
N GLY A 117 -3.37 14.70 20.81
CA GLY A 117 -3.07 16.14 20.89
C GLY A 117 -1.63 16.47 21.31
N LYS A 118 -0.82 15.47 21.68
CA LYS A 118 0.60 15.66 22.01
C LYS A 118 1.46 15.49 20.77
N THR A 119 2.23 16.53 20.44
CA THR A 119 3.20 16.49 19.33
C THR A 119 4.58 16.03 19.81
N ILE A 120 5.12 15.01 19.14
CA ILE A 120 6.47 14.49 19.29
C ILE A 120 7.22 14.79 17.98
N LYS A 121 8.34 15.49 18.06
CA LYS A 121 9.20 15.72 16.89
C LYS A 121 10.02 14.47 16.59
N VAL A 122 10.10 14.13 15.31
CA VAL A 122 10.96 13.05 14.80
C VAL A 122 12.20 13.67 14.18
N ASN A 123 13.37 13.18 14.57
CA ASN A 123 14.66 13.60 14.05
C ASN A 123 15.66 12.46 14.18
N GLU A 124 15.48 11.43 13.35
CA GLU A 124 16.21 10.17 13.45
C GLU A 124 17.11 9.95 12.24
N THR A 125 18.21 9.23 12.44
CA THR A 125 19.04 8.75 11.34
C THR A 125 18.50 7.42 10.83
N VAL A 126 18.34 7.30 9.52
CA VAL A 126 17.86 6.10 8.82
C VAL A 126 19.06 5.40 8.17
N PRO A 127 19.47 4.20 8.64
CA PRO A 127 20.58 3.45 8.05
C PRO A 127 20.36 3.15 6.56
N LYS A 128 21.47 3.00 5.81
CA LYS A 128 21.40 2.52 4.42
C LYS A 128 20.74 1.14 4.35
N GLY A 129 19.94 0.92 3.31
CA GLY A 129 19.25 -0.35 3.07
C GLY A 129 17.94 -0.50 3.84
N VAL A 130 17.59 0.44 4.72
CA VAL A 130 16.26 0.51 5.34
C VAL A 130 15.23 0.99 4.31
N PHE A 131 14.06 0.35 4.29
CA PHE A 131 12.93 0.68 3.41
C PHE A 131 11.62 0.85 4.21
N LEU A 132 10.53 1.25 3.55
CA LEU A 132 9.20 1.30 4.18
C LEU A 132 8.60 -0.11 4.26
N SER A 133 8.13 -0.54 5.43
CA SER A 133 7.62 -1.91 5.62
C SER A 133 6.53 -2.33 4.61
N SER A 134 5.69 -1.38 4.17
CA SER A 134 4.70 -1.56 3.11
C SER A 134 5.26 -1.97 1.73
N ALA A 135 6.56 -1.76 1.48
CA ALA A 135 7.26 -2.13 0.25
C ALA A 135 7.96 -3.51 0.32
N LEU A 136 7.80 -4.26 1.42
CA LEU A 136 8.52 -5.51 1.69
C LEU A 136 8.52 -6.50 0.52
N TYR A 137 7.34 -6.82 -0.03
CA TYR A 137 7.27 -7.82 -1.11
C TYR A 137 7.92 -7.34 -2.40
N TYR A 138 7.89 -6.03 -2.68
CA TYR A 138 8.59 -5.43 -3.83
C TYR A 138 10.11 -5.42 -3.62
N ILE A 139 10.58 -5.20 -2.39
CA ILE A 139 11.98 -5.37 -2.02
C ILE A 139 12.43 -6.83 -2.23
N MET A 140 11.61 -7.80 -1.78
CA MET A 140 11.92 -9.21 -1.99
C MET A 140 11.95 -9.60 -3.47
N LEU A 141 11.06 -9.05 -4.30
CA LEU A 141 11.09 -9.24 -5.76
C LEU A 141 12.37 -8.70 -6.39
N LYS A 142 12.85 -7.52 -5.95
CA LYS A 142 14.11 -6.92 -6.42
C LYS A 142 15.35 -7.60 -5.84
N SER A 143 15.21 -8.41 -4.79
CA SER A 143 16.34 -9.12 -4.17
C SER A 143 16.94 -10.17 -5.13
N LYS A 144 18.21 -10.54 -4.91
CA LYS A 144 18.88 -11.56 -5.72
C LYS A 144 18.17 -12.92 -5.72
N SER A 145 17.52 -13.29 -4.61
CA SER A 145 16.76 -14.53 -4.50
C SER A 145 15.40 -14.46 -5.19
N GLY A 146 14.85 -13.25 -5.36
CA GLY A 146 13.46 -13.02 -5.74
C GLY A 146 12.47 -13.46 -4.66
N LEU A 147 11.18 -13.31 -4.96
CA LEU A 147 10.08 -13.81 -4.14
C LEU A 147 9.68 -15.22 -4.61
N LYS A 148 10.10 -16.26 -3.89
CA LYS A 148 9.85 -17.68 -4.24
C LYS A 148 9.83 -18.59 -3.01
N THR A 149 9.36 -19.82 -3.19
CA THR A 149 9.29 -20.84 -2.13
C THR A 149 10.66 -21.16 -1.52
N ASP A 150 10.64 -21.65 -0.27
CA ASP A 150 11.85 -22.05 0.48
C ASP A 150 12.90 -20.95 0.58
N THR A 151 12.46 -19.70 0.78
CA THR A 151 13.35 -18.56 1.00
C THR A 151 13.14 -17.95 2.37
N LYS A 152 14.21 -17.35 2.89
CA LYS A 152 14.20 -16.51 4.08
C LYS A 152 14.81 -15.16 3.75
N PHE A 153 14.31 -14.12 4.40
CA PHE A 153 14.74 -12.75 4.16
C PHE A 153 14.71 -11.96 5.46
N ASP A 154 15.88 -11.62 5.98
CA ASP A 154 16.02 -10.72 7.13
C ASP A 154 16.10 -9.29 6.63
N TYR A 155 15.45 -8.37 7.34
CA TYR A 155 15.35 -6.99 6.89
C TYR A 155 15.27 -5.98 8.03
N SER A 156 15.49 -4.71 7.69
CA SER A 156 15.23 -3.56 8.54
C SER A 156 14.31 -2.60 7.79
N ALA A 157 13.22 -2.18 8.42
CA ALA A 157 12.23 -1.31 7.80
C ALA A 157 11.68 -0.28 8.78
N ILE A 158 11.19 0.84 8.23
CA ILE A 158 10.39 1.82 8.96
C ILE A 158 8.98 1.26 9.11
N THR A 159 8.44 1.23 10.34
CA THR A 159 7.09 0.72 10.61
C THR A 159 6.01 1.67 10.09
N GLU A 160 4.79 1.16 9.85
CA GLU A 160 3.68 1.99 9.37
C GLU A 160 3.10 2.85 10.50
N GLU A 161 2.87 2.24 11.67
CA GLU A 161 2.24 2.87 12.85
C GLU A 161 3.22 3.64 13.75
N GLY A 162 4.50 3.69 13.38
CA GLY A 162 5.53 4.47 14.06
C GLY A 162 6.68 4.79 13.10
N PRO A 163 7.19 6.02 13.04
CA PRO A 163 8.35 6.31 12.21
C PRO A 163 9.62 5.83 12.92
N VAL A 164 9.74 4.53 13.15
CA VAL A 164 10.85 3.87 13.85
C VAL A 164 11.39 2.74 12.98
N VAL A 165 12.71 2.56 13.01
CA VAL A 165 13.36 1.46 12.29
C VAL A 165 13.32 0.23 13.19
N MET A 166 12.79 -0.87 12.66
CA MET A 166 12.77 -2.17 13.33
C MET A 166 13.30 -3.25 12.40
N THR A 167 13.82 -4.32 12.99
CA THR A 167 14.19 -5.53 12.25
C THR A 167 12.99 -6.46 12.09
N GLY A 168 13.00 -7.23 11.01
CA GLY A 168 12.00 -8.26 10.75
C GLY A 168 12.59 -9.43 10.00
N THR A 169 11.83 -10.52 9.96
CA THR A 169 12.22 -11.74 9.24
C THR A 169 11.03 -12.28 8.48
N VAL A 170 11.26 -12.60 7.21
CA VAL A 170 10.30 -13.31 6.36
C VAL A 170 10.77 -14.73 6.15
N SER A 171 9.83 -15.67 6.20
CA SER A 171 10.01 -17.04 5.72
C SER A 171 8.89 -17.41 4.74
N VAL A 172 9.28 -17.97 3.60
CA VAL A 172 8.36 -18.45 2.57
C VAL A 172 8.33 -19.97 2.61
N ASP A 173 7.15 -20.55 2.71
CA ASP A 173 6.96 -21.99 2.78
C ASP A 173 7.55 -22.71 1.55
N LYS A 174 7.93 -23.97 1.74
CA LYS A 174 8.50 -24.82 0.69
C LYS A 174 7.53 -25.13 -0.45
N LYS A 175 6.23 -25.03 -0.18
CA LYS A 175 5.16 -25.37 -1.13
C LYS A 175 4.23 -24.18 -1.25
N MET A 176 3.72 -23.98 -2.46
CA MET A 176 2.62 -23.06 -2.70
C MET A 176 1.31 -23.66 -2.20
N VAL A 177 0.36 -22.78 -1.93
CA VAL A 177 -1.03 -23.13 -1.58
C VAL A 177 -1.92 -22.83 -2.77
N THR A 178 -2.83 -23.74 -3.08
CA THR A 178 -3.88 -23.53 -4.09
C THR A 178 -5.08 -22.85 -3.44
N GLN A 179 -5.50 -21.69 -3.95
CA GLN A 179 -6.76 -21.05 -3.57
C GLN A 179 -7.54 -20.69 -4.83
N GLY A 180 -8.66 -21.37 -5.05
CA GLY A 180 -9.36 -21.30 -6.33
C GLY A 180 -8.45 -21.71 -7.49
N THR A 181 -8.26 -20.82 -8.45
CA THR A 181 -7.37 -21.02 -9.61
C THR A 181 -5.94 -20.50 -9.38
N GLN A 182 -5.65 -19.92 -8.22
CA GLN A 182 -4.36 -19.29 -7.94
C GLN A 182 -3.40 -20.25 -7.24
N GLN A 183 -2.10 -20.11 -7.55
CA GLN A 183 -1.00 -20.68 -6.78
C GLN A 183 -0.34 -19.55 -5.98
N LEU A 184 -0.35 -19.67 -4.66
CA LEU A 184 0.04 -18.60 -3.74
C LEU A 184 1.23 -19.03 -2.89
N LEU A 185 2.15 -18.09 -2.65
CA LEU A 185 3.20 -18.24 -1.66
C LEU A 185 2.58 -18.05 -0.28
N LYS A 186 2.86 -18.98 0.62
CA LYS A 186 2.53 -18.82 2.04
C LYS A 186 3.75 -18.25 2.75
N ILE A 187 3.55 -17.08 3.37
CA ILE A 187 4.63 -16.27 3.92
C ILE A 187 4.33 -15.98 5.38
N ASN A 188 5.24 -16.34 6.27
CA ASN A 188 5.23 -15.85 7.65
C ASN A 188 6.21 -14.68 7.76
N ASN A 189 5.69 -13.52 8.18
CA ASN A 189 6.47 -12.33 8.46
C ASN A 189 6.42 -12.02 9.95
N ARG A 190 7.59 -11.86 10.57
CA ARG A 190 7.73 -11.45 11.97
C ARG A 190 8.27 -10.03 11.99
N PHE A 191 7.47 -9.08 12.45
CA PHE A 191 7.84 -7.67 12.42
C PHE A 191 7.16 -6.88 13.53
N ALA A 192 7.89 -5.94 14.12
CA ALA A 192 7.37 -5.04 15.16
C ALA A 192 6.68 -5.77 16.34
N GLY A 193 7.14 -6.98 16.69
CA GLY A 193 6.58 -7.78 17.79
C GLY A 193 5.36 -8.63 17.41
N SER A 194 4.94 -8.61 16.14
CA SER A 194 3.78 -9.35 15.63
C SER A 194 4.18 -10.40 14.61
N ASP A 195 3.40 -11.48 14.56
CA ASP A 195 3.43 -12.49 13.51
C ASP A 195 2.32 -12.19 12.49
N TYR A 196 2.65 -12.26 11.21
CA TYR A 196 1.71 -12.07 10.10
C TYR A 196 1.83 -13.25 9.13
N ASP A 197 0.73 -13.97 8.95
CA ASP A 197 0.63 -15.03 7.95
C ASP A 197 -0.04 -14.47 6.70
N ASN A 198 0.66 -14.52 5.57
CA ASN A 198 0.22 -13.91 4.32
C ASN A 198 0.14 -14.95 3.21
N LEU A 199 -0.88 -14.82 2.36
CA LEU A 199 -0.92 -15.47 1.05
C LEU A 199 -0.65 -14.43 -0.01
N VAL A 200 0.39 -14.64 -0.82
CA VAL A 200 0.92 -13.65 -1.75
C VAL A 200 1.14 -14.28 -3.12
N THR A 201 0.84 -13.55 -4.20
CA THR A 201 1.17 -14.01 -5.55
C THR A 201 2.69 -13.97 -5.79
N THR A 202 3.16 -14.59 -6.87
CA THR A 202 4.57 -14.47 -7.29
C THR A 202 4.95 -13.06 -7.75
N LYS A 203 3.98 -12.12 -7.82
CA LYS A 203 4.19 -10.71 -8.11
C LYS A 203 4.18 -9.82 -6.86
N GLY A 204 4.12 -10.41 -5.66
CA GLY A 204 4.10 -9.64 -4.42
C GLY A 204 2.73 -9.05 -4.06
N GLU A 205 1.66 -9.47 -4.74
CA GLU A 205 0.29 -9.00 -4.47
C GLU A 205 -0.29 -9.82 -3.32
N VAL A 206 -0.71 -9.16 -2.24
CA VAL A 206 -1.25 -9.83 -1.05
C VAL A 206 -2.71 -10.24 -1.30
N ILE A 207 -3.00 -11.53 -1.25
CA ILE A 207 -4.37 -12.07 -1.35
C ILE A 207 -5.04 -12.11 0.01
N SER A 208 -4.30 -12.50 1.05
CA SER A 208 -4.78 -12.40 2.42
C SER A 208 -3.64 -12.14 3.40
N ALA A 209 -3.97 -11.52 4.52
CA ALA A 209 -3.10 -11.35 5.66
C ALA A 209 -3.87 -11.71 6.93
N ASN A 210 -3.26 -12.49 7.82
CA ASN A 210 -3.80 -12.87 9.11
C ASN A 210 -2.80 -12.52 10.20
N THR A 211 -3.27 -11.89 11.27
CA THR A 211 -2.50 -11.65 12.49
C THR A 211 -2.97 -12.64 13.55
N PRO A 212 -2.27 -13.78 13.77
CA PRO A 212 -2.76 -14.85 14.64
C PRO A 212 -3.05 -14.41 16.08
N GLY A 213 -2.27 -13.46 16.60
CA GLY A 213 -2.43 -12.94 17.97
C GLY A 213 -3.77 -12.22 18.20
N THR A 214 -4.38 -11.65 17.17
CA THR A 214 -5.66 -10.92 17.26
C THR A 214 -6.79 -11.58 16.49
N MET A 215 -6.47 -12.63 15.70
CA MET A 215 -7.38 -13.30 14.78
C MET A 215 -8.03 -12.35 13.76
N ILE A 216 -7.37 -11.23 13.48
CA ILE A 216 -7.78 -10.29 12.43
C ILE A 216 -7.23 -10.81 11.10
N GLU A 217 -8.11 -10.92 10.12
CA GLU A 217 -7.81 -11.36 8.77
C GLU A 217 -8.34 -10.34 7.75
N SER A 218 -7.51 -9.95 6.81
CA SER A 218 -7.92 -9.24 5.60
C SER A 218 -7.84 -10.18 4.40
N GLU A 219 -8.90 -10.22 3.60
CA GLU A 219 -8.99 -11.09 2.41
C GLU A 219 -9.41 -10.24 1.21
N LEU A 220 -8.63 -10.30 0.14
CA LEU A 220 -8.95 -9.65 -1.13
C LEU A 220 -10.23 -10.26 -1.69
N VAL A 221 -11.19 -9.41 -2.08
CA VAL A 221 -12.48 -9.86 -2.62
C VAL A 221 -12.74 -9.31 -4.02
N LYS A 222 -13.71 -9.90 -4.71
CA LYS A 222 -13.97 -9.62 -6.12
C LYS A 222 -14.51 -8.22 -6.37
N ASN A 223 -15.12 -7.57 -5.38
CA ASN A 223 -15.64 -6.22 -5.57
C ASN A 223 -15.80 -5.50 -4.25
N LYS A 224 -15.97 -4.18 -4.33
CA LYS A 224 -16.19 -3.31 -3.17
C LYS A 224 -17.42 -3.72 -2.35
N ASP A 225 -18.50 -4.19 -2.98
CA ASP A 225 -19.76 -4.48 -2.28
C ASP A 225 -19.59 -5.66 -1.32
N GLU A 226 -18.83 -6.68 -1.73
CA GLU A 226 -18.43 -7.82 -0.89
C GLU A 226 -17.55 -7.38 0.29
N ALA A 227 -16.59 -6.47 0.05
CA ALA A 227 -15.70 -5.96 1.09
C ALA A 227 -16.45 -5.13 2.14
N LEU A 228 -17.38 -4.29 1.70
CA LEU A 228 -18.12 -3.37 2.56
C LEU A 228 -19.23 -4.08 3.34
N ALA A 229 -19.94 -5.00 2.69
CA ALA A 229 -21.15 -5.67 3.20
C ALA A 229 -22.07 -4.74 4.01
N GLY A 230 -22.42 -3.58 3.42
CA GLY A 230 -23.30 -2.58 4.03
C GLY A 230 -22.61 -1.46 4.82
N ILE A 231 -21.28 -1.49 5.02
CA ILE A 231 -20.54 -0.34 5.57
C ILE A 231 -20.52 0.78 4.53
N LYS A 232 -20.83 2.02 4.93
CA LYS A 232 -20.83 3.18 4.03
C LYS A 232 -19.42 3.50 3.55
N LEU A 233 -19.24 3.60 2.23
CA LEU A 233 -17.99 4.09 1.63
C LEU A 233 -17.86 5.62 1.81
N PRO A 234 -16.79 6.12 2.45
CA PRO A 234 -16.55 7.55 2.53
C PRO A 234 -15.85 8.05 1.25
N ALA A 235 -16.57 8.11 0.13
CA ALA A 235 -16.00 8.40 -1.20
C ALA A 235 -15.14 9.69 -1.23
N GLY A 236 -15.63 10.80 -0.66
CA GLY A 236 -14.86 12.04 -0.60
C GLY A 236 -13.59 11.97 0.27
N THR A 237 -13.54 11.06 1.25
CA THR A 237 -12.31 10.77 2.01
C THR A 237 -11.34 9.96 1.15
N LEU A 238 -11.84 8.95 0.44
CA LEU A 238 -11.02 8.14 -0.47
C LEU A 238 -10.43 8.99 -1.60
N GLU A 239 -11.21 9.90 -2.20
CA GLU A 239 -10.71 10.82 -3.24
C GLU A 239 -9.57 11.71 -2.72
N LYS A 240 -9.65 12.17 -1.48
CA LYS A 240 -8.56 12.97 -0.87
C LYS A 240 -7.29 12.15 -0.65
N ILE A 241 -7.42 10.87 -0.29
CA ILE A 241 -6.29 9.99 0.05
C ILE A 241 -5.67 9.37 -1.20
N PHE A 242 -6.50 8.91 -2.14
CA PHE A 242 -6.07 8.17 -3.34
C PHE A 242 -6.01 9.05 -4.60
N GLY A 243 -6.45 10.31 -4.53
CA GLY A 243 -6.59 11.20 -5.69
C GLY A 243 -7.84 10.94 -6.54
N ASN A 244 -8.43 9.76 -6.42
CA ASN A 244 -9.70 9.33 -7.01
C ASN A 244 -10.30 8.21 -6.15
N THR A 245 -11.60 7.92 -6.29
CA THR A 245 -12.17 6.73 -5.66
C THR A 245 -11.59 5.46 -6.30
N PRO A 246 -10.95 4.54 -5.54
CA PRO A 246 -10.41 3.29 -6.07
C PRO A 246 -11.47 2.43 -6.76
N ALA A 247 -11.13 1.85 -7.92
CA ALA A 247 -12.03 0.95 -8.65
C ALA A 247 -11.99 -0.48 -8.09
N GLY A 248 -10.83 -0.91 -7.58
CA GLY A 248 -10.62 -2.24 -7.01
C GLY A 248 -10.48 -3.35 -8.05
N THR A 249 -10.01 -3.03 -9.26
CA THR A 249 -10.03 -3.95 -10.41
C THR A 249 -8.65 -4.31 -10.95
N THR A 250 -7.58 -3.64 -10.51
CA THR A 250 -6.21 -4.01 -10.89
C THR A 250 -5.65 -5.03 -9.89
N ASN A 251 -6.13 -6.26 -9.94
CA ASN A 251 -5.68 -7.32 -9.04
C ASN A 251 -5.93 -8.73 -9.62
N PRO A 252 -5.38 -9.78 -8.99
CA PRO A 252 -5.47 -11.16 -9.48
C PRO A 252 -6.89 -11.74 -9.61
N LEU A 253 -7.89 -11.19 -8.89
CA LEU A 253 -9.28 -11.66 -9.00
C LEU A 253 -10.00 -11.10 -10.24
N HIS A 254 -9.44 -10.07 -10.87
CA HIS A 254 -9.95 -9.42 -12.08
C HIS A 254 -9.04 -9.57 -13.29
N ALA A 255 -7.86 -10.18 -13.11
CA ALA A 255 -6.97 -10.48 -14.22
C ALA A 255 -7.75 -11.34 -15.23
N LYS A 256 -8.07 -10.76 -16.39
CA LYS A 256 -8.63 -11.50 -17.52
C LYS A 256 -7.65 -12.64 -17.82
N GLY A 257 -8.16 -13.86 -17.84
CA GLY A 257 -7.40 -15.04 -18.19
C GLY A 257 -6.52 -14.76 -19.41
N LYS A 258 -5.22 -14.98 -19.25
CA LYS A 258 -4.34 -15.21 -20.39
C LYS A 258 -4.42 -16.68 -20.75
#